data_AF-A0A2V9T2C9-F1
#
_entry.id   AF-A0A2V9T2C9-F1
#
_cell.length_a   1.000
_cell.length_b   1.000
_cell.length_c   1.000
_cell.angle_alpha   90.00
_cell.angle_beta   90.00
_cell.angle_gamma   90.00
#
_symmetry.space_group_name_H-M   'P 1'
#
loop_
_entity.id
_entity.type
_entity.pdbx_description
1 polymer ?
#
loop_
_entity_poly.entity_id
_entity_poly.type
_entity_poly.pdbx_seq_one_letter_code
_entity_poly.pdbx_strand_id
1 'polypeptide(L)'
;MAPEELLASKLFVTRRERFDGADIAHVIYGTQGRLDWNRVLELVGEHWEILLWALVLFRYVYPAHTDYVPSFLWHDLLSRFKNQLAHPNPRARFRGSLIDENMFSIDLNEWGLDDILEEYRALRQPKIASPETRCG
;
A
#
# COMPACT_ATOMS: atom_id res chain seq x y z
N MET A 1 -16.23 9.67 5.43
CA MET A 1 -15.19 9.06 4.58
C MET A 1 -15.79 7.78 4.03
N ALA A 2 -15.74 7.53 2.72
CA ALA A 2 -16.27 6.28 2.19
C ALA A 2 -15.37 5.12 2.64
N PRO A 3 -15.92 3.90 2.75
CA PRO A 3 -15.15 2.72 3.15
C PRO A 3 -13.91 2.47 2.28
N GLU A 4 -13.95 2.80 0.99
CA GLU A 4 -12.87 2.64 0.03
C GLU A 4 -11.70 3.57 0.34
N GLU A 5 -11.96 4.84 0.67
CA GLU A 5 -10.90 5.76 1.08
C GLU A 5 -10.35 5.39 2.44
N LEU A 6 -11.18 4.87 3.35
CA LEU A 6 -10.70 4.37 4.63
C LEU A 6 -9.77 3.15 4.43
N LEU A 7 -10.18 2.19 3.61
CA LEU A 7 -9.38 1.01 3.25
C LEU A 7 -8.05 1.43 2.62
N ALA A 8 -8.10 2.29 1.61
CA ALA A 8 -6.90 2.82 0.95
C ALA A 8 -6.02 3.56 1.97
N SER A 9 -6.60 4.40 2.82
CA SER A 9 -5.83 5.11 3.85
C SER A 9 -5.15 4.13 4.81
N LYS A 10 -5.79 3.01 5.18
CA LYS A 10 -5.19 2.00 6.07
C LYS A 10 -4.10 1.18 5.37
N LEU A 11 -4.28 0.85 4.10
CA LEU A 11 -3.21 0.30 3.25
C LEU A 11 -2.03 1.26 3.12
N PHE A 12 -2.28 2.57 3.14
CA PHE A 12 -1.24 3.60 3.05
C PHE A 12 -0.69 4.08 4.40
N VAL A 13 -1.39 3.87 5.52
CA VAL A 13 -0.96 4.13 6.91
C VAL A 13 -0.12 2.97 7.44
N THR A 14 -0.26 1.78 6.83
CA THR A 14 0.72 0.69 6.87
C THR A 14 2.15 1.17 6.60
N ARG A 15 2.32 2.34 5.94
CA ARG A 15 3.59 2.99 5.63
C ARG A 15 4.20 3.86 6.74
N ARG A 16 3.54 4.01 7.89
CA ARG A 16 4.04 4.90 8.95
C ARG A 16 4.16 4.30 10.34
N GLU A 17 3.30 3.39 10.82
CA GLU A 17 3.43 2.93 12.22
C GLU A 17 2.99 1.50 12.60
N ARG A 18 2.41 0.70 11.69
CA ARG A 18 2.16 -0.76 11.83
C ARG A 18 1.25 -1.18 10.69
N PHE A 19 1.34 -2.45 10.29
CA PHE A 19 0.33 -3.04 9.41
C PHE A 19 -1.01 -3.15 10.15
N ASP A 20 -1.93 -2.25 9.84
CA ASP A 20 -3.33 -2.26 10.33
C ASP A 20 -4.17 -3.33 9.59
N GLY A 21 -3.62 -4.53 9.40
CA GLY A 21 -4.27 -5.63 8.68
C GLY A 21 -5.60 -6.04 9.30
N ALA A 22 -5.71 -5.93 10.63
CA ALA A 22 -6.96 -6.16 11.35
C ALA A 22 -8.04 -5.14 10.96
N ASP A 23 -7.71 -3.85 10.88
CA ASP A 23 -8.67 -2.82 10.49
C ASP A 23 -9.16 -3.00 9.06
N ILE A 24 -8.25 -3.34 8.13
CA ILE A 24 -8.60 -3.67 6.75
C ILE A 24 -9.58 -4.85 6.71
N ALA A 25 -9.28 -5.93 7.44
CA ALA A 25 -10.14 -7.10 7.50
C ALA A 25 -11.52 -6.76 8.11
N HIS A 26 -11.56 -5.92 9.15
CA HIS A 26 -12.81 -5.43 9.75
C HIS A 26 -13.64 -4.59 8.77
N VAL A 27 -13.03 -3.72 7.95
CA VAL A 27 -13.73 -2.93 6.93
C VAL A 27 -14.34 -3.84 5.85
N ILE A 28 -13.57 -4.81 5.35
CA ILE A 28 -14.08 -5.77 4.35
C ILE A 28 -15.24 -6.59 4.95
N TYR A 29 -15.08 -7.06 6.19
CA TYR A 29 -16.13 -7.82 6.88
C TYR A 29 -17.40 -6.96 7.10
N GLY A 30 -17.25 -5.75 7.61
CA GLY A 30 -18.36 -4.84 7.94
C GLY A 30 -19.12 -4.34 6.71
N THR A 31 -18.48 -4.29 5.55
CA THR A 31 -19.13 -3.91 4.28
C THR A 31 -19.89 -5.05 3.61
N GLN A 32 -19.63 -6.30 4.00
CA GLN A 32 -20.35 -7.48 3.52
C GLN A 32 -20.42 -7.59 1.98
N GLY A 33 -19.28 -7.34 1.33
CA GLY A 33 -19.16 -7.40 -0.13
C GLY A 33 -19.70 -6.18 -0.90
N ARG A 34 -20.09 -5.09 -0.21
CA ARG A 34 -20.60 -3.86 -0.84
C ARG A 34 -19.52 -2.81 -1.15
N LEU A 35 -18.23 -3.19 -1.14
CA LEU A 35 -17.14 -2.31 -1.55
C LEU A 35 -17.09 -2.15 -3.07
N ASP A 36 -16.82 -0.93 -3.54
CA ASP A 36 -16.42 -0.73 -4.93
C ASP A 36 -14.94 -1.11 -5.10
N TRP A 37 -14.72 -2.36 -5.51
CA TRP A 37 -13.38 -2.91 -5.71
C TRP A 37 -12.61 -2.27 -6.87
N ASN A 38 -13.29 -1.71 -7.88
CA ASN A 38 -12.61 -0.96 -8.94
C ASN A 38 -12.02 0.31 -8.36
N ARG A 39 -12.81 1.03 -7.54
CA ARG A 39 -12.32 2.21 -6.83
C ARG A 39 -11.17 1.90 -5.88
N VAL A 40 -11.22 0.76 -5.18
CA VAL A 40 -10.10 0.30 -4.34
C VAL A 40 -8.84 0.08 -5.17
N LEU A 41 -8.94 -0.61 -6.32
CA LEU A 41 -7.80 -0.84 -7.20
C LEU A 41 -7.20 0.47 -7.74
N GLU A 42 -8.05 1.44 -8.11
CA GLU A 42 -7.60 2.78 -8.53
C GLU A 42 -6.81 3.50 -7.43
N LEU A 43 -7.33 3.47 -6.19
CA LEU A 43 -6.70 4.14 -5.05
C LEU A 43 -5.37 3.50 -4.65
N VAL A 44 -5.28 2.17 -4.70
CA VAL A 44 -4.06 1.43 -4.32
C VAL A 44 -3.00 1.53 -5.40
N GLY A 45 -3.39 1.56 -6.68
CA GLY A 45 -2.49 1.77 -7.81
C GLY A 45 -1.36 0.74 -7.88
N GLU A 46 -0.11 1.23 -7.90
CA GLU A 46 1.08 0.39 -8.00
C GLU A 46 1.33 -0.52 -6.79
N HIS A 47 0.70 -0.24 -5.65
CA HIS A 47 0.89 -0.97 -4.40
C HIS A 47 -0.08 -2.14 -4.21
N TRP A 48 -0.64 -2.66 -5.30
CA TRP A 48 -1.64 -3.73 -5.29
C TRP A 48 -1.18 -5.02 -4.59
N GLU A 49 0.13 -5.26 -4.48
CA GLU A 49 0.69 -6.39 -3.72
C GLU A 49 0.34 -6.31 -2.23
N ILE A 50 0.26 -5.10 -1.65
CA ILE A 50 -0.17 -4.87 -0.27
C ILE A 50 -1.66 -5.19 -0.10
N LEU A 51 -2.48 -4.85 -1.10
CA LEU A 51 -3.88 -5.25 -1.13
C LEU A 51 -4.01 -6.78 -1.17
N LEU A 52 -3.27 -7.46 -2.06
CA LEU A 52 -3.29 -8.93 -2.13
C LEU A 52 -2.91 -9.56 -0.78
N TRP A 53 -1.86 -9.06 -0.12
CA TRP A 53 -1.47 -9.52 1.22
C TRP A 53 -2.59 -9.33 2.25
N ALA A 54 -3.25 -8.17 2.26
CA ALA A 54 -4.37 -7.91 3.15
C ALA A 54 -5.60 -8.80 2.85
N LEU A 55 -5.87 -9.10 1.57
CA LEU A 55 -6.95 -10.02 1.20
C LEU A 55 -6.65 -11.46 1.68
N VAL A 56 -5.41 -11.91 1.55
CA VAL A 56 -4.99 -13.23 2.09
C VAL A 56 -5.19 -13.28 3.60
N LEU A 57 -4.82 -12.22 4.33
CA LEU A 57 -5.12 -12.11 5.75
C LEU A 57 -6.64 -12.16 6.01
N PHE A 58 -7.44 -11.38 5.29
CA PHE A 58 -8.90 -11.37 5.43
C PHE A 58 -9.48 -12.79 5.25
N ARG A 59 -9.06 -13.51 4.21
CA ARG A 59 -9.49 -14.90 3.94
C ARG A 59 -9.13 -15.87 5.06
N TYR A 60 -7.99 -15.64 5.71
CA TYR A 60 -7.55 -16.42 6.87
C TYR A 60 -8.40 -16.11 8.12
N VAL A 61 -8.69 -14.84 8.39
CA VAL A 61 -9.48 -14.40 9.55
C VAL A 61 -10.97 -14.73 9.39
N TYR A 62 -11.54 -14.57 8.19
CA TYR A 62 -12.96 -14.76 7.89
C TYR A 62 -13.19 -15.81 6.78
N PRO A 63 -12.85 -17.09 7.01
CA PRO A 63 -12.87 -18.10 5.96
C PRO A 63 -14.26 -18.35 5.35
N ALA A 64 -15.32 -18.17 6.15
CA ALA A 64 -16.70 -18.36 5.72
C ALA A 64 -17.25 -17.21 4.86
N HIS A 65 -16.55 -16.07 4.79
CA HIS A 65 -17.00 -14.85 4.10
C HIS A 65 -16.06 -14.46 2.96
N THR A 66 -15.45 -15.46 2.34
CA THR A 66 -14.56 -15.27 1.19
C THR A 66 -15.25 -14.57 0.04
N ASP A 67 -16.55 -14.81 -0.11
CA ASP A 67 -17.45 -14.25 -1.11
C ASP A 67 -17.64 -12.74 -0.99
N TYR A 68 -17.28 -12.12 0.15
CA TYR A 68 -17.25 -10.66 0.26
C TYR A 68 -16.19 -10.01 -0.63
N VAL A 69 -15.21 -10.79 -1.08
CA VAL A 69 -14.21 -10.38 -2.06
C VAL A 69 -14.55 -11.06 -3.39
N PRO A 70 -14.86 -10.31 -4.45
CA PRO A 70 -15.24 -10.88 -5.75
C PRO A 70 -14.18 -11.82 -6.31
N SER A 71 -14.63 -12.91 -6.94
CA SER A 71 -13.72 -13.89 -7.54
C SER A 71 -12.80 -13.27 -8.59
N PHE A 72 -13.28 -12.32 -9.41
CA PHE A 72 -12.46 -11.67 -10.43
C PHE A 72 -11.23 -10.97 -9.84
N LEU A 73 -11.37 -10.38 -8.64
CA LEU A 73 -10.28 -9.67 -7.97
C LEU A 73 -9.18 -10.63 -7.54
N TRP A 74 -9.55 -11.79 -6.99
CA TRP A 74 -8.61 -12.85 -6.66
C TRP A 74 -7.84 -13.34 -7.89
N HIS A 75 -8.56 -13.62 -8.99
CA HIS A 75 -7.94 -14.10 -10.22
C HIS A 75 -6.98 -13.06 -10.80
N ASP A 76 -7.37 -11.79 -10.83
CA ASP A 76 -6.54 -10.70 -11.33
C ASP A 76 -5.25 -10.53 -10.50
N LEU A 77 -5.37 -10.34 -9.18
CA LEU A 77 -4.21 -10.10 -8.32
C LEU A 77 -3.26 -11.30 -8.25
N LEU A 78 -3.79 -12.54 -8.16
CA LEU A 78 -2.96 -13.75 -8.15
C LEU A 78 -2.27 -13.98 -9.49
N SER A 79 -2.94 -13.69 -10.62
CA SER A 79 -2.34 -13.78 -11.95
C SER A 79 -1.22 -12.77 -12.13
N ARG A 80 -1.43 -11.51 -11.73
CA ARG A 80 -0.40 -10.46 -11.72
C ARG A 80 0.80 -10.88 -10.87
N PHE A 81 0.58 -11.36 -9.66
CA PHE A 81 1.64 -11.81 -8.75
C PHE A 81 2.43 -12.98 -9.31
N LYS A 82 1.74 -13.99 -9.84
CA LYS A 82 2.40 -15.11 -10.53
C LYS A 82 3.25 -14.64 -11.71
N ASN A 83 2.77 -13.66 -12.48
CA ASN A 83 3.53 -13.10 -13.59
C ASN A 83 4.79 -12.36 -13.13
N GLN A 84 4.71 -11.56 -12.05
CA GLN A 84 5.87 -10.88 -11.45
C GLN A 84 6.91 -11.85 -10.92
N LEU A 85 6.49 -12.95 -10.28
CA LEU A 85 7.40 -14.00 -9.83
C LEU A 85 8.12 -14.70 -10.99
N ALA A 86 7.43 -14.90 -12.11
CA ALA A 86 8.01 -15.52 -13.31
C ALA A 86 8.93 -14.56 -14.08
N HIS A 87 8.71 -13.24 -13.97
CA HIS A 87 9.44 -12.21 -14.70
C HIS A 87 9.89 -11.10 -13.75
N PRO A 88 10.84 -11.38 -12.83
CA PRO A 88 11.31 -10.38 -11.88
C PRO A 88 11.95 -9.21 -12.63
N ASN A 89 11.58 -7.98 -12.25
CA ASN A 89 12.20 -6.78 -12.79
C ASN A 89 13.51 -6.48 -12.03
N PRO A 90 14.70 -6.60 -12.65
CA PRO A 90 15.97 -6.33 -11.97
C PRO A 90 16.19 -4.86 -11.62
N ARG A 91 15.36 -3.95 -12.16
CA ARG A 91 15.36 -2.52 -11.82
C ARG A 91 14.28 -2.15 -10.81
N ALA A 92 13.58 -3.13 -10.24
CA ALA A 92 12.63 -2.86 -9.17
C ALA A 92 13.38 -2.30 -7.96
N ARG A 93 12.91 -1.16 -7.48
CA ARG A 93 13.47 -0.45 -6.34
C ARG A 93 13.09 -1.14 -5.03
N PHE A 94 13.93 -0.98 -4.01
CA PHE A 94 13.62 -1.45 -2.66
C PHE A 94 12.41 -0.70 -2.10
N ARG A 95 11.46 -1.42 -1.50
CA ARG A 95 10.20 -0.86 -0.99
C ARG A 95 10.05 -0.96 0.52
N GLY A 96 11.07 -1.45 1.24
CA GLY A 96 10.97 -1.65 2.69
C GLY A 96 10.73 -0.34 3.45
N SER A 97 11.30 0.78 3.00
CA SER A 97 11.01 2.09 3.61
C SER A 97 9.55 2.52 3.46
N LEU A 98 8.84 2.03 2.44
CA LEU A 98 7.40 2.24 2.32
C LEU A 98 6.60 1.43 3.34
N ILE A 99 7.16 0.42 3.99
CA ILE A 99 6.48 -0.32 5.06
C ILE A 99 6.82 0.34 6.40
N ASP A 100 8.10 0.36 6.76
CA ASP A 100 8.56 0.95 8.01
C ASP A 100 10.06 1.24 7.92
N GLU A 101 10.42 2.53 7.88
CA GLU A 101 11.83 2.97 7.79
C GLU A 101 12.68 2.53 8.98
N ASN A 102 12.09 2.30 10.15
CA ASN A 102 12.82 1.86 11.34
C ASN A 102 13.05 0.34 11.30
N MET A 103 12.04 -0.45 10.89
CA MET A 103 12.20 -1.91 10.76
C MET A 103 13.18 -2.28 9.65
N PHE A 104 13.22 -1.50 8.58
CA PHE A 104 14.15 -1.68 7.45
C PHE A 104 15.35 -0.73 7.54
N SER A 105 15.68 -0.22 8.73
CA SER A 105 16.77 0.75 8.90
C SER A 105 18.14 0.18 8.57
N ILE A 106 18.36 -1.12 8.70
CA ILE A 106 19.59 -1.80 8.26
C ILE A 106 19.70 -1.73 6.74
N ASP A 107 18.63 -2.07 6.03
CA ASP A 107 18.55 -2.02 4.56
C ASP A 107 18.87 -0.62 4.02
N LEU A 108 18.41 0.41 4.72
CA LEU A 108 18.63 1.81 4.33
C LEU A 108 20.03 2.30 4.72
N ASN A 109 20.39 2.22 6.00
CA ASN A 109 21.58 2.87 6.53
C ASN A 109 22.86 2.07 6.30
N GLU A 110 22.78 0.74 6.35
CA GLU A 110 23.94 -0.14 6.23
C GLU A 110 24.10 -0.67 4.81
N TRP A 111 23.00 -1.09 4.16
CA TRP A 111 23.05 -1.67 2.82
C TRP A 111 22.84 -0.66 1.69
N GLY A 112 22.44 0.57 2.01
CA GLY A 112 22.31 1.66 1.04
C GLY A 112 21.22 1.42 0.00
N LEU A 113 20.16 0.67 0.34
CA LEU A 113 19.02 0.47 -0.54
C LEU A 113 18.15 1.74 -0.64
N ASP A 114 17.37 1.82 -1.72
CA ASP A 114 16.55 2.98 -2.03
C ASP A 114 15.56 3.36 -0.90
N ASP A 115 15.54 4.63 -0.50
CA ASP A 115 14.48 5.19 0.34
C ASP A 115 13.40 5.90 -0.49
N ILE A 116 12.39 5.14 -0.92
CA ILE A 116 11.25 5.70 -1.67
C ILE A 116 10.38 6.59 -0.77
N LEU A 117 10.30 6.32 0.53
CA LEU A 117 9.48 7.10 1.45
C LEU A 117 10.02 8.52 1.60
N GLU A 118 11.34 8.70 1.66
CA GLU A 118 11.98 10.02 1.69
C GLU A 118 11.65 10.82 0.43
N GLU A 119 11.68 10.21 -0.76
CA GLU A 119 11.29 10.87 -2.01
C GLU A 119 9.82 11.34 -1.99
N TYR A 120 8.90 10.49 -1.52
CA TYR A 120 7.49 10.87 -1.36
C TYR A 120 7.33 12.04 -0.37
N ARG A 121 8.13 12.10 0.70
CA ARG A 121 8.15 13.23 1.64
C ARG A 121 8.65 14.50 0.97
N ALA A 122 9.74 14.42 0.22
CA ALA A 122 10.32 15.54 -0.52
C ALA A 122 9.34 16.13 -1.56
N LEU A 123 8.57 15.28 -2.24
CA LEU A 123 7.54 15.70 -3.20
C LEU A 123 6.33 16.36 -2.54
N ARG A 124 6.03 16.03 -1.28
CA ARG A 124 4.89 16.57 -0.51
C ARG A 124 5.21 17.82 0.29
N GLN A 125 6.48 18.15 0.48
CA GLN A 125 6.86 19.43 1.09
C GLN A 125 6.56 20.56 0.09
N PRO A 126 5.75 21.58 0.45
CA PRO A 126 5.67 22.77 -0.38
C PRO A 126 7.08 23.36 -0.47
N LYS A 127 7.58 23.58 -1.70
CA LYS A 127 8.77 24.41 -1.91
C LYS A 127 8.48 25.78 -1.32
N ILE A 128 8.90 26.04 -0.09
CA ILE A 128 8.87 27.37 0.48
C ILE A 128 9.82 28.19 -0.37
N ALA A 129 9.27 29.03 -1.25
CA ALA A 129 10.06 30.00 -2.00
C ALA A 129 10.75 30.91 -0.97
N SER A 130 12.08 30.89 -0.94
CA SER A 130 12.86 31.84 -0.16
C SER A 130 12.49 33.26 -0.59
N PRO A 131 12.18 34.18 0.34
CA PRO A 131 11.88 35.55 -0.04
C PRO A 131 13.13 36.19 -0.63
N GLU A 132 13.05 36.53 -1.91
CA GLU A 132 14.07 37.33 -2.59
C GLU A 132 14.35 38.60 -1.78
N THR A 133 15.62 38.79 -1.46
CA THR A 133 16.16 40.01 -0.88
C THR A 133 15.82 41.19 -1.79
N ARG A 134 14.79 41.98 -1.43
CA ARG A 134 14.62 43.33 -1.98
C ARG A 134 15.64 44.24 -1.31
N CYS A 135 16.79 44.42 -1.94
CA CYS A 135 17.58 45.63 -1.77
C CYS A 135 16.77 46.82 -2.30
N GLY A 136 16.54 47.80 -1.42
CA GLY A 136 16.05 49.14 -1.74
C GLY A 136 16.74 50.11 -0.80
#